data_AF-A0A3C0VBQ0-F1
#
_entry.id   AF-A0A3C0VBQ0-F1
#
_cell.length_a   1.000
_cell.length_b   1.000
_cell.length_c   1.000
_cell.angle_alpha   90.00
_cell.angle_beta   90.00
_cell.angle_gamma   90.00
#
_symmetry.space_group_name_H-M   'P 1'
#
loop_
_entity.id
_entity.type
_entity.pdbx_description
1 polymer ?
#
loop_
_entity_poly.entity_id
_entity_poly.type
_entity_poly.pdbx_seq_one_letter_code
_entity_poly.pdbx_strand_id
1 'polypeptide(L)'
;MSGSDVTLSWTNGAADYSAIEVREGAELRATLPGDAVQVVLTAQPGAHTYTVSAVKGLVASTGVDCSVTVSEMMTSVFMGDVNSDKKVDIADAIALLGYLFGGGTKPAPVCAKAADANDDNKLDIADAIKILGYLFSQQAMLAPDHSSITAANNTCTPYAAGGIDTFDGKPYFPAQVSGLPACATPCL
;
A
#
# COMPACT_ATOMS: atom_id res chain seq x y z
N MET A 1 -4.12 6.53 5.44
CA MET A 1 -3.03 6.96 6.33
C MET A 1 -1.85 6.05 6.02
N SER A 2 -0.82 6.56 5.35
CA SER A 2 0.37 5.83 4.90
C SER A 2 1.36 5.68 6.07
N GLY A 3 0.94 4.89 7.07
CA GLY A 3 1.65 4.78 8.33
C GLY A 3 2.99 4.05 8.20
N SER A 4 4.07 4.80 8.25
CA SER A 4 5.41 4.28 8.54
C SER A 4 6.31 5.38 9.08
N ASP A 5 5.87 6.01 10.16
CA ASP A 5 6.67 6.97 10.90
C ASP A 5 7.68 6.23 11.81
N VAL A 6 8.94 6.63 11.73
CA VAL A 6 10.03 6.21 12.61
C VAL A 6 10.25 7.29 13.65
N THR A 7 10.18 6.91 14.92
CA THR A 7 10.52 7.81 16.03
C THR A 7 11.93 7.50 16.51
N LEU A 8 12.85 8.45 16.32
CA LEU A 8 14.21 8.39 16.87
C LEU A 8 14.26 9.21 18.15
N SER A 9 14.79 8.63 19.22
CA SER A 9 14.96 9.32 20.52
C SER A 9 16.37 9.13 21.03
N TRP A 10 16.95 10.17 21.61
CA TRP A 10 18.33 10.18 22.12
C TRP A 10 18.47 11.01 23.38
N THR A 11 19.68 11.05 23.93
CA THR A 11 20.05 11.93 25.05
C THR A 11 21.20 12.83 24.63
N ASN A 12 21.12 14.11 24.99
CA ASN A 12 22.17 15.08 24.66
C ASN A 12 23.28 15.01 25.72
N GLY A 13 24.52 14.83 25.26
CA GLY A 13 25.69 14.78 26.14
C GLY A 13 26.13 16.15 26.67
N ALA A 14 25.68 17.24 26.06
CA ALA A 14 25.91 18.62 26.47
C ALA A 14 24.68 19.49 26.13
N ALA A 15 24.58 20.66 26.76
CA ALA A 15 23.45 21.57 26.61
C ALA A 15 23.70 22.71 25.60
N ASP A 16 24.89 22.79 25.00
CA ASP A 16 25.35 23.92 24.18
C ASP A 16 25.57 23.56 22.70
N TYR A 17 24.91 22.50 22.23
CA TYR A 17 24.87 22.19 20.81
C TYR A 17 24.07 23.26 20.06
N SER A 18 24.54 23.62 18.87
CA SER A 18 23.82 24.53 17.96
C SER A 18 22.73 23.81 17.17
N ALA A 19 22.93 22.52 16.87
CA ALA A 19 21.94 21.70 16.16
C ALA A 19 22.14 20.21 16.45
N ILE A 20 21.10 19.41 16.19
CA ILE A 20 21.20 17.97 16.01
C ILE A 20 20.96 17.65 14.53
N GLU A 21 21.87 16.90 13.92
CA GLU A 21 21.70 16.36 12.57
C GLU A 21 21.28 14.90 12.64
N VAL A 22 20.28 14.54 11.84
CA VAL A 22 19.86 13.15 11.63
C VAL A 22 20.08 12.80 10.17
N ARG A 23 20.87 11.77 9.92
CA ARG A 23 21.24 11.31 8.58
C ARG A 23 20.78 9.88 8.35
N GLU A 24 20.53 9.55 7.10
CA GLU A 24 20.38 8.17 6.64
C GLU A 24 21.46 7.91 5.59
N GLY A 25 22.48 7.14 5.95
CA GLY A 25 23.71 7.08 5.17
C GLY A 25 24.33 8.48 4.99
N ALA A 26 24.45 8.94 3.75
CA ALA A 26 24.96 10.27 3.43
C ALA A 26 23.88 11.37 3.40
N GLU A 27 22.61 11.00 3.32
CA GLU A 27 21.49 11.93 3.16
C GLU A 27 21.15 12.60 4.50
N LEU A 28 21.04 13.93 4.51
CA LEU A 28 20.56 14.68 5.67
C LEU A 28 19.03 14.65 5.70
N ARG A 29 18.46 13.97 6.70
CA ARG A 29 17.02 13.77 6.85
C ARG A 29 16.36 14.86 7.69
N ALA A 30 17.06 15.36 8.70
CA ALA A 30 16.60 16.48 9.51
C ALA A 30 17.77 17.25 10.13
N THR A 31 17.55 18.56 10.31
CA THR A 31 18.35 19.42 11.18
C THR A 31 17.42 20.01 12.22
N LEU A 32 17.73 19.78 13.49
CA LEU A 32 16.89 20.13 14.63
C LEU A 32 17.62 21.12 15.55
N PRO A 33 16.90 21.84 16.41
CA PRO A 33 17.50 22.59 17.51
C PRO A 33 18.46 21.71 18.33
N GLY A 34 19.56 22.30 18.83
CA GLY A 34 20.59 21.55 19.57
C GLY A 34 20.14 20.94 20.91
N ASP A 35 19.00 21.37 21.42
CA ASP A 35 18.34 20.81 22.60
C ASP A 35 17.31 19.72 22.28
N ALA A 36 17.04 19.43 21.00
CA ALA A 36 16.14 18.37 20.59
C ALA A 36 16.64 17.01 21.09
N VAL A 37 15.69 16.16 21.49
CA VAL A 37 15.94 14.79 22.00
C VAL A 37 15.16 13.73 21.24
N GLN A 38 14.36 14.14 20.27
CA GLN A 38 13.51 13.25 19.48
C GLN A 38 13.22 13.86 18.10
N VAL A 39 13.02 13.00 17.12
CA VAL A 39 12.42 13.35 15.83
C VAL A 39 11.50 12.23 15.34
N VAL A 40 10.46 12.61 14.62
CA VAL A 40 9.62 11.68 13.86
C VAL A 40 9.93 11.87 12.38
N LEU A 41 10.31 10.79 11.70
CA LEU A 41 10.62 10.76 10.28
C LEU A 41 9.65 9.84 9.56
N THR A 42 9.15 10.25 8.40
CA THR A 42 8.47 9.31 7.51
C THR A 42 9.51 8.44 6.81
N ALA A 43 9.30 7.13 6.82
CA ALA A 43 10.16 6.15 6.19
C ALA A 43 9.36 5.24 5.25
N GLN A 44 10.00 4.74 4.19
CA GLN A 44 9.42 3.70 3.36
C GLN A 44 9.53 2.35 4.06
N PRO A 45 8.79 1.31 3.65
CA PRO A 45 9.06 -0.03 4.10
C PRO A 45 10.49 -0.47 3.75
N GLY A 46 11.15 -1.17 4.67
CA GLY A 46 12.52 -1.61 4.51
C GLY A 46 13.39 -1.44 5.75
N ALA A 47 14.66 -1.81 5.62
CA ALA A 47 15.66 -1.60 6.66
C ALA A 47 16.27 -0.21 6.52
N HIS A 48 16.27 0.54 7.62
CA HIS A 48 16.82 1.88 7.71
C HIS A 48 17.88 1.93 8.80
N THR A 49 18.97 2.65 8.55
CA THR A 49 19.97 2.98 9.57
C THR A 49 20.15 4.49 9.59
N TYR A 50 19.76 5.08 10.72
CA TYR A 50 19.87 6.51 10.97
C TYR A 50 21.06 6.81 11.85
N THR A 51 21.82 7.84 11.51
CA THR A 51 22.92 8.35 12.30
C THR A 51 22.51 9.68 12.91
N VAL A 52 22.55 9.79 14.23
CA VAL A 52 22.30 11.04 14.96
C VAL A 52 23.63 11.62 15.42
N SER A 53 23.91 12.87 15.09
CA SER A 53 25.09 13.60 15.53
C SER A 53 24.75 14.99 16.05
N ALA A 54 25.48 15.45 17.06
CA ALA A 54 25.34 16.78 17.59
C ALA A 54 26.32 17.74 16.91
N VAL A 55 25.89 18.97 16.63
CA VAL A 55 26.73 20.01 16.02
C VAL A 55 26.96 21.12 17.03
N LYS A 56 28.22 21.56 17.16
CA LYS A 56 28.61 22.75 17.93
C LYS A 56 29.34 23.73 17.02
N GLY A 57 28.68 24.81 16.65
CA GLY A 57 29.19 25.74 15.64
C GLY A 57 29.20 25.07 14.26
N LEU A 58 30.39 24.78 13.73
CA LEU A 58 30.58 24.13 12.42
C LEU A 58 31.14 22.70 12.52
N VAL A 59 31.23 22.16 13.74
CA VAL A 59 31.82 20.85 14.00
C VAL A 59 30.73 19.87 14.46
N ALA A 60 30.61 18.75 13.75
CA ALA A 60 29.75 17.63 14.14
C ALA A 60 30.50 16.63 15.02
N SER A 61 29.80 16.03 15.99
CA SER A 61 30.29 14.91 16.79
C SER A 61 30.41 13.64 15.96
N THR A 62 31.03 12.60 16.53
CA THR A 62 30.80 11.24 16.07
C THR A 62 29.30 10.94 16.17
N GLY A 63 28.74 10.35 15.12
CA GLY A 63 27.34 9.95 15.09
C GLY A 63 27.10 8.64 15.83
N VAL A 64 25.87 8.45 16.30
CA VAL A 64 25.38 7.19 16.86
C VAL A 64 24.33 6.62 15.92
N ASP A 65 24.49 5.35 15.56
CA ASP A 65 23.58 4.67 14.65
C ASP A 65 22.40 4.03 15.38
N CYS A 66 21.23 4.10 14.75
CA CYS A 66 20.01 3.43 15.15
C CYS A 66 19.40 2.76 13.92
N SER A 67 19.26 1.43 13.98
CA SER A 67 18.64 0.66 12.90
C SER A 67 17.20 0.30 13.25
N VAL A 68 16.32 0.42 12.27
CA VAL A 68 14.91 0.04 12.35
C VAL A 68 14.49 -0.64 11.06
N THR A 69 13.63 -1.64 11.16
CA THR A 69 12.96 -2.21 9.99
C THR A 69 11.51 -1.78 10.01
N VAL A 70 11.13 -1.01 9.00
CA VAL A 70 9.74 -0.60 8.77
C VAL A 70 9.05 -1.72 8.02
N SER A 71 8.00 -2.29 8.62
CA SER A 71 7.23 -3.36 7.97
C SER A 71 6.37 -2.80 6.85
N GLU A 72 6.35 -3.50 5.72
CA GLU A 72 5.44 -3.22 4.63
C GLU A 72 4.01 -3.64 5.01
N MET A 73 3.03 -2.75 4.81
CA MET A 73 1.62 -3.10 4.93
C MET A 73 1.19 -3.89 3.70
N MET A 74 0.52 -5.01 3.91
CA MET A 74 0.00 -5.85 2.83
C MET A 74 -1.53 -5.78 2.82
N THR A 75 -2.11 -5.70 1.62
CA THR A 75 -3.53 -5.81 1.38
C THR A 75 -3.78 -7.03 0.51
N SER A 76 -4.53 -8.00 1.03
CA SER A 76 -4.85 -9.22 0.31
C SER A 76 -6.08 -9.05 -0.57
N VAL A 77 -5.97 -9.49 -1.82
CA VAL A 77 -7.05 -9.43 -2.82
C VAL A 77 -7.33 -10.83 -3.35
N PHE A 78 -8.61 -11.16 -3.46
CA PHE A 78 -9.06 -12.37 -4.16
C PHE A 78 -9.82 -11.92 -5.40
N MET A 79 -9.18 -12.03 -6.57
CA MET A 79 -9.72 -11.44 -7.79
C MET A 79 -11.03 -12.11 -8.20
N GLY A 80 -12.02 -11.30 -8.54
CA GLY A 80 -13.36 -11.74 -8.94
C GLY A 80 -14.31 -12.06 -7.80
N ASP A 81 -13.88 -12.05 -6.52
CA ASP A 81 -14.76 -12.19 -5.35
C ASP A 81 -15.41 -10.83 -5.00
N VAL A 82 -16.44 -10.49 -5.76
CA VAL A 82 -17.13 -9.19 -5.68
C VAL A 82 -18.05 -9.15 -4.46
N ASN A 83 -18.68 -10.28 -4.14
CA ASN A 83 -19.68 -10.36 -3.09
C ASN A 83 -19.10 -10.75 -1.70
N SER A 84 -17.80 -11.06 -1.64
CA SER A 84 -17.04 -11.41 -0.43
C SER A 84 -17.50 -12.70 0.25
N ASP A 85 -17.96 -13.68 -0.53
CA ASP A 85 -18.33 -15.01 -0.05
C ASP A 85 -17.20 -16.05 -0.16
N LYS A 86 -16.00 -15.60 -0.55
CA LYS A 86 -14.77 -16.41 -0.72
C LYS A 86 -14.88 -17.42 -1.84
N LYS A 87 -15.75 -17.17 -2.81
CA LYS A 87 -15.82 -17.93 -4.06
C LYS A 87 -15.79 -16.93 -5.21
N VAL A 88 -15.46 -17.46 -6.37
CA VAL A 88 -15.57 -16.72 -7.63
C VAL A 88 -16.52 -17.53 -8.49
N ASP A 89 -17.75 -17.06 -8.59
CA ASP A 89 -18.81 -17.69 -9.35
C ASP A 89 -19.75 -16.65 -10.00
N ILE A 90 -20.87 -17.11 -10.58
CA ILE A 90 -21.78 -16.23 -11.30
C ILE A 90 -22.43 -15.17 -10.40
N ALA A 91 -22.51 -15.40 -9.09
CA ALA A 91 -23.05 -14.46 -8.13
C ALA A 91 -22.20 -13.17 -8.06
N ASP A 92 -20.90 -13.24 -8.34
CA ASP A 92 -20.01 -12.08 -8.36
C ASP A 92 -20.31 -11.14 -9.52
N ALA A 93 -20.47 -11.69 -10.73
CA ALA A 93 -20.87 -10.91 -11.90
C ALA A 93 -22.26 -10.28 -11.68
N ILE A 94 -23.20 -11.02 -11.09
CA ILE A 94 -24.54 -10.50 -10.74
C ILE A 94 -24.44 -9.40 -9.69
N ALA A 95 -23.60 -9.55 -8.68
CA ALA A 95 -23.38 -8.55 -7.64
C ALA A 95 -22.83 -7.25 -8.25
N LEU A 96 -21.81 -7.35 -9.10
CA LEU A 96 -21.20 -6.20 -9.77
C LEU A 96 -22.21 -5.46 -10.67
N LEU A 97 -22.93 -6.18 -11.53
CA LEU A 97 -23.91 -5.58 -12.43
C LEU A 97 -25.10 -4.97 -11.65
N GLY A 98 -25.52 -5.60 -10.55
CA GLY A 98 -26.55 -5.06 -9.67
C GLY A 98 -26.11 -3.78 -8.96
N TYR A 99 -24.83 -3.65 -8.63
CA TYR A 99 -24.25 -2.42 -8.11
C TYR A 99 -24.20 -1.33 -9.20
N LEU A 100 -23.64 -1.64 -10.37
CA LEU A 100 -23.43 -0.68 -11.46
C LEU A 100 -24.72 -0.15 -12.08
N PHE A 101 -25.69 -1.04 -12.33
CA PHE A 101 -26.88 -0.73 -13.13
C PHE A 101 -28.19 -0.98 -12.41
N GLY A 102 -28.16 -1.72 -11.30
CA GLY A 102 -29.36 -2.07 -10.54
C GLY A 102 -29.83 -0.99 -9.58
N GLY A 103 -29.37 0.26 -9.70
CA GLY A 103 -29.76 1.37 -8.83
C GLY A 103 -29.42 1.15 -7.35
N GLY A 104 -28.36 0.38 -7.06
CA GLY A 104 -27.96 0.02 -5.70
C GLY A 104 -28.72 -1.18 -5.09
N THR A 105 -29.39 -2.00 -5.91
CA THR A 105 -30.03 -3.26 -5.45
C THR A 105 -29.03 -4.29 -4.91
N LYS A 106 -27.75 -4.13 -5.25
CA LYS A 106 -26.63 -4.85 -4.63
C LYS A 106 -25.69 -3.84 -3.95
N PRO A 107 -25.08 -4.21 -2.81
CA PRO A 107 -24.12 -3.36 -2.14
C PRO A 107 -22.89 -3.11 -3.02
N ALA A 108 -22.19 -2.01 -2.77
CA ALA A 108 -20.89 -1.77 -3.38
C ALA A 108 -19.89 -2.87 -2.96
N PRO A 109 -18.96 -3.28 -3.84
CA PRO A 109 -17.89 -4.21 -3.48
C PRO A 109 -17.08 -3.65 -2.31
N VAL A 110 -16.87 -4.46 -1.26
CA VAL A 110 -16.04 -4.04 -0.10
C VAL A 110 -14.56 -3.99 -0.45
N CYS A 111 -14.16 -4.72 -1.50
CA CYS A 111 -12.86 -4.59 -2.14
C CYS A 111 -13.05 -4.26 -3.61
N ALA A 112 -12.98 -2.98 -3.97
CA ALA A 112 -13.13 -2.54 -5.35
C ALA A 112 -12.05 -3.15 -6.25
N LYS A 113 -10.84 -3.36 -5.72
CA LYS A 113 -9.75 -4.00 -6.47
C LYS A 113 -9.99 -5.48 -6.76
N ALA A 114 -10.77 -6.18 -5.94
CA ALA A 114 -11.21 -7.54 -6.28
C ALA A 114 -12.20 -7.55 -7.45
N ALA A 115 -13.01 -6.48 -7.58
CA ALA A 115 -14.01 -6.32 -8.62
C ALA A 115 -13.44 -5.73 -9.94
N ASP A 116 -12.34 -4.99 -9.88
CA ASP A 116 -11.57 -4.47 -11.03
C ASP A 116 -10.78 -5.61 -11.69
N ALA A 117 -11.48 -6.45 -12.44
CA ALA A 117 -10.97 -7.71 -12.95
C ALA A 117 -10.07 -7.55 -14.18
N ASN A 118 -10.05 -6.36 -14.79
CA ASN A 118 -9.18 -5.99 -15.89
C ASN A 118 -8.04 -5.02 -15.50
N ASP A 119 -7.91 -4.70 -14.21
CA ASP A 119 -6.85 -3.87 -13.62
C ASP A 119 -6.74 -2.46 -14.25
N ASP A 120 -7.86 -1.87 -14.67
CA ASP A 120 -7.86 -0.53 -15.30
C ASP A 120 -8.20 0.61 -14.32
N ASN A 121 -8.40 0.27 -13.04
CA ASN A 121 -8.80 1.15 -11.95
C ASN A 121 -10.18 1.80 -12.13
N LYS A 122 -11.05 1.19 -12.92
CA LYS A 122 -12.47 1.52 -13.03
C LYS A 122 -13.28 0.26 -12.75
N LEU A 123 -14.45 0.47 -12.16
CA LEU A 123 -15.51 -0.54 -12.12
C LEU A 123 -16.54 -0.21 -13.19
N ASP A 124 -16.62 -1.06 -14.21
CA ASP A 124 -17.63 -0.99 -15.25
C ASP A 124 -18.02 -2.39 -15.80
N ILE A 125 -18.66 -2.42 -16.96
CA ILE A 125 -19.15 -3.67 -17.55
C ILE A 125 -18.01 -4.60 -18.02
N ALA A 126 -16.83 -4.05 -18.34
CA ALA A 126 -15.67 -4.81 -18.77
C ALA A 126 -15.22 -5.80 -17.68
N ASP A 127 -15.32 -5.41 -16.42
CA ASP A 127 -15.02 -6.25 -15.27
C ASP A 127 -15.95 -7.45 -15.16
N ALA A 128 -17.26 -7.22 -15.27
CA ALA A 128 -18.24 -8.29 -15.24
C ALA A 128 -18.03 -9.26 -16.41
N ILE A 129 -17.70 -8.76 -17.61
CA ILE A 129 -17.34 -9.58 -18.76
C ILE A 129 -16.08 -10.40 -18.48
N LYS A 130 -15.07 -9.80 -17.83
CA LYS A 130 -13.80 -10.45 -17.50
C LYS A 130 -13.99 -11.58 -16.47
N ILE A 131 -14.80 -11.36 -15.43
CA ILE A 131 -15.20 -12.40 -14.46
C ILE A 131 -15.94 -13.55 -15.17
N LEU A 132 -16.91 -13.25 -16.03
CA LEU A 132 -17.62 -14.29 -16.79
C LEU A 132 -16.70 -15.04 -17.77
N GLY A 133 -15.76 -14.34 -18.42
CA GLY A 133 -14.74 -14.92 -19.27
C GLY A 133 -13.79 -15.86 -18.51
N TYR A 134 -13.45 -15.49 -17.27
CA TYR A 134 -12.71 -16.34 -16.35
C TYR A 134 -13.47 -17.63 -16.01
N LEU A 135 -14.76 -17.52 -15.69
CA LEU A 135 -15.60 -18.65 -15.31
C LEU A 135 -15.89 -19.62 -16.47
N PHE A 136 -16.13 -19.10 -17.66
CA PHE A 136 -16.71 -19.91 -18.75
C PHE A 136 -15.84 -20.03 -20.00
N SER A 137 -14.77 -19.25 -20.10
CA SER A 137 -13.92 -19.21 -21.31
C SER A 137 -12.43 -19.32 -21.01
N GLN A 138 -12.06 -19.67 -19.77
CA GLN A 138 -10.66 -19.81 -19.32
C GLN A 138 -9.82 -18.54 -19.59
N GLN A 139 -10.47 -17.38 -19.67
CA GLN A 139 -9.75 -16.12 -19.81
C GLN A 139 -9.14 -15.73 -18.47
N ALA A 140 -7.94 -15.16 -18.50
CA ALA A 140 -7.34 -14.65 -17.27
C ALA A 140 -7.98 -13.31 -16.86
N MET A 141 -8.16 -13.10 -15.56
CA MET A 141 -8.28 -11.76 -14.96
C MET A 141 -6.88 -11.17 -14.76
N LEU A 142 -6.82 -9.90 -14.40
CA LEU A 142 -5.57 -9.21 -14.06
C LEU A 142 -5.58 -8.86 -12.57
N ALA A 143 -4.49 -9.23 -11.88
CA ALA A 143 -4.24 -8.86 -10.50
C ALA A 143 -3.79 -7.39 -10.38
N PRO A 144 -3.71 -6.82 -9.16
CA PRO A 144 -3.24 -5.45 -8.94
C PRO A 144 -1.82 -5.15 -9.45
N ASP A 145 -0.99 -6.18 -9.64
CA ASP A 145 0.37 -6.09 -10.20
C ASP A 145 0.41 -6.43 -11.70
N HIS A 146 -0.75 -6.36 -12.37
CA HIS A 146 -0.97 -6.77 -13.75
C HIS A 146 -0.67 -8.25 -14.07
N SER A 147 -0.42 -9.08 -13.05
CA SER A 147 -0.16 -10.51 -13.26
C SER A 147 -1.44 -11.26 -13.63
N SER A 148 -1.27 -12.34 -14.38
CA SER A 148 -2.39 -13.13 -14.90
C SER A 148 -3.01 -14.03 -13.82
N ILE A 149 -4.32 -13.89 -13.60
CA ILE A 149 -5.10 -14.72 -12.69
C ILE A 149 -5.98 -15.70 -13.47
N THR A 150 -5.75 -16.98 -13.23
CA THR A 150 -6.37 -18.15 -13.86
C THR A 150 -7.04 -19.02 -12.79
N ALA A 151 -7.80 -20.04 -13.22
CA ALA A 151 -8.38 -21.02 -12.29
C ALA A 151 -7.34 -21.76 -11.44
N ALA A 152 -6.07 -21.82 -11.89
CA ALA A 152 -5.01 -22.55 -11.20
C ALA A 152 -4.32 -21.75 -10.08
N ASN A 153 -4.37 -20.42 -10.12
CA ASN A 153 -3.63 -19.56 -9.20
C ASN A 153 -4.49 -18.49 -8.49
N ASN A 154 -5.79 -18.42 -8.78
CA ASN A 154 -6.66 -17.45 -8.10
C ASN A 154 -6.81 -17.83 -6.62
N THR A 155 -6.14 -17.08 -5.77
CA THR A 155 -6.13 -17.24 -4.31
C THR A 155 -6.11 -15.85 -3.67
N CYS A 156 -6.44 -15.79 -2.38
CA CYS A 156 -6.30 -14.57 -1.60
C CYS A 156 -4.81 -14.19 -1.49
N THR A 157 -4.37 -13.25 -2.33
CA THR A 157 -2.96 -12.93 -2.54
C THR A 157 -2.61 -11.57 -1.91
N PRO A 158 -1.58 -11.49 -1.05
CA PRO A 158 -1.14 -10.23 -0.46
C PRO A 158 -0.36 -9.38 -1.47
N TYR A 159 -0.70 -8.10 -1.55
CA TYR A 159 0.04 -7.09 -2.31
C TYR A 159 0.48 -5.95 -1.40
N ALA A 160 1.65 -5.38 -1.68
CA ALA A 160 2.15 -4.21 -0.98
C ALA A 160 1.17 -3.05 -1.10
N ALA A 161 0.76 -2.46 0.03
CA ALA A 161 -0.16 -1.32 0.05
C ALA A 161 0.43 -0.09 -0.68
N GLY A 162 1.75 0.05 -0.65
CA GLY A 162 2.51 1.08 -1.39
C GLY A 162 3.13 0.58 -2.70
N GLY A 163 2.79 -0.63 -3.14
CA GLY A 163 3.35 -1.23 -4.35
C GLY A 163 2.90 -0.49 -5.61
N ILE A 164 3.80 -0.47 -6.60
CA ILE A 164 3.59 0.16 -7.90
C ILE A 164 3.56 -0.92 -8.98
N ASP A 165 2.54 -0.90 -9.82
CA ASP A 165 2.46 -1.71 -11.02
C ASP A 165 3.55 -1.31 -12.00
N THR A 166 4.38 -2.28 -12.35
CA THR A 166 5.47 -2.10 -13.31
C THR A 166 4.97 -1.98 -14.75
N PHE A 167 3.74 -2.42 -15.03
CA PHE A 167 3.14 -2.33 -16.35
C PHE A 167 2.71 -0.89 -16.70
N ASP A 168 2.04 -0.18 -15.77
CA ASP A 168 1.52 1.17 -16.03
C ASP A 168 2.05 2.28 -15.10
N GLY A 169 2.87 1.94 -14.10
CA GLY A 169 3.45 2.86 -13.14
C GLY A 169 2.47 3.39 -12.08
N LYS A 170 1.25 2.85 -11.99
CA LYS A 170 0.26 3.25 -10.99
C LYS A 170 0.35 2.41 -9.73
N PRO A 171 -0.15 2.91 -8.58
CA PRO A 171 -0.21 2.10 -7.37
C PRO A 171 -1.15 0.90 -7.53
N TYR A 172 -0.79 -0.25 -6.93
CA TYR A 172 -1.67 -1.43 -6.81
C TYR A 172 -3.03 -1.05 -6.20
N PHE A 173 -3.00 -0.12 -5.24
CA PHE A 173 -4.17 0.39 -4.54
C PHE A 173 -4.25 1.92 -4.70
N PRO A 174 -4.91 2.43 -5.76
CA PRO A 174 -5.15 3.86 -5.88
C PRO A 174 -6.06 4.34 -4.73
N ALA A 175 -6.08 5.66 -4.49
CA ALA A 175 -6.93 6.22 -3.43
C ALA A 175 -8.40 5.83 -3.60
N GLN A 176 -8.87 5.75 -4.85
CA GLN A 176 -10.23 5.33 -5.20
C GLN A 176 -10.23 4.53 -6.51
N VAL A 177 -11.17 3.58 -6.62
CA VAL A 177 -11.55 2.86 -7.85
C VAL A 177 -13.03 3.14 -8.08
N SER A 178 -13.38 3.89 -9.13
CA SER A 178 -14.76 4.37 -9.37
C SER A 178 -15.45 5.00 -8.15
N GLY A 179 -14.70 5.75 -7.32
CA GLY A 179 -15.25 6.42 -6.12
C GLY A 179 -15.46 5.52 -4.90
N LEU A 180 -14.97 4.27 -4.95
CA LEU A 180 -14.87 3.38 -3.81
C LEU A 180 -13.42 3.32 -3.28
N PRO A 181 -13.21 3.07 -1.97
CA PRO A 181 -11.90 2.67 -1.48
C PRO A 181 -11.38 1.45 -2.23
N ALA A 182 -10.08 1.41 -2.57
CA ALA A 182 -9.52 0.30 -3.33
C ALA A 182 -9.76 -1.07 -2.67
N CYS A 183 -9.56 -1.17 -1.37
CA CYS A 183 -9.95 -2.37 -0.62
C CYS A 183 -10.23 -2.03 0.85
N ALA A 184 -11.50 -1.88 1.23
CA ALA A 184 -11.89 -1.56 2.60
C ALA A 184 -11.81 -2.79 3.52
N THR A 185 -12.09 -3.98 2.98
CA THR A 185 -11.93 -5.25 3.68
C THR A 185 -11.14 -6.21 2.79
N PRO A 186 -9.87 -6.51 3.13
CA PRO A 186 -9.07 -7.50 2.44
C PRO A 186 -9.66 -8.91 2.57
N CYS A 187 -9.34 -9.79 1.64
CA CYS A 187 -9.66 -11.22 1.81
C CYS A 187 -8.85 -11.83 2.96
N LEU A 188 -9.44 -12.83 3.64
CA LEU A 188 -8.86 -13.54 4.78
C LEU A 188 -8.93 -15.06 4.58
#